data_AF-A0A2T5HYD6-F1
#
_entry.id   AF-A0A2T5HYD6-F1
#
_cell.length_a   1.000
_cell.length_b   1.000
_cell.length_c   1.000
_cell.angle_alpha   90.00
_cell.angle_beta   90.00
_cell.angle_gamma   90.00
#
_symmetry.space_group_name_H-M   'P 1'
#
loop_
_entity.id
_entity.type
_entity.pdbx_description
1 polymer ?
#
loop_
_entity_poly.entity_id
_entity_poly.type
_entity_poly.pdbx_seq_one_letter_code
_entity_poly.pdbx_strand_id
1 'polypeptide(L)' 'HRLNRGGDRAANSALHIIAIGRLRTDNKTKEYVDKRLTQGHTKLEALRCLKRYIAREVYYILKKRNNLINSIQIAA' A
#
# COMPACT_ATOMS: atom_id res chain seq x y z
N HIS A 1 19.88 -5.30 17.29
CA HIS A 1 18.72 -4.47 16.89
C HIS A 1 17.42 -5.20 17.25
N ARG A 2 16.46 -4.56 17.95
CA ARG A 2 15.25 -5.23 18.48
C ARG A 2 14.22 -5.45 17.36
N LEU A 3 13.66 -6.66 17.26
CA LEU A 3 12.65 -6.97 16.24
C LEU A 3 11.29 -6.42 16.70
N ASN A 4 10.68 -5.52 15.92
CA ASN A 4 9.32 -5.04 16.17
C ASN A 4 8.30 -6.14 15.84
N ARG A 5 7.94 -6.96 16.84
CA ARG A 5 7.00 -8.09 16.69
C ARG A 5 5.59 -7.64 16.27
N GLY A 6 5.19 -6.42 16.64
CA GLY A 6 3.90 -5.83 16.24
C GLY A 6 3.93 -5.18 14.85
N GLY A 7 5.08 -5.18 14.16
CA GLY A 7 5.29 -4.41 12.94
C GLY A 7 5.29 -2.90 13.18
N ASP A 8 5.26 -2.14 12.09
CA ASP A 8 5.18 -0.67 12.12
C ASP A 8 3.72 -0.21 12.12
N ARG A 9 3.25 0.30 13.27
CA ARG A 9 1.87 0.77 13.43
C ARG A 9 1.59 2.06 12.65
N ALA A 10 2.57 2.94 12.51
CA ALA A 10 2.41 4.20 11.78
C ALA A 10 2.27 3.92 10.28
N ALA A 11 3.14 3.08 9.72
CA ALA A 11 3.03 2.66 8.33
C ALA A 11 1.69 1.96 8.04
N ASN A 12 1.25 1.06 8.91
CA ASN A 12 -0.03 0.37 8.75
C ASN A 12 -1.25 1.33 8.82
N SER A 13 -1.17 2.37 9.65
CA SER A 13 -2.17 3.44 9.73
C SER A 13 -2.21 4.27 8.44
N ALA A 14 -1.05 4.70 7.94
CA ALA A 14 -0.95 5.44 6.68
C ALA A 14 -1.54 4.65 5.50
N LEU A 15 -1.22 3.37 5.38
CA LEU A 15 -1.80 2.49 4.36
C LEU A 15 -3.32 2.36 4.48
N HIS A 16 -3.85 2.37 5.71
CA HIS A 16 -5.30 2.36 5.92
C HIS A 16 -5.94 3.65 5.44
N ILE A 17 -5.38 4.81 5.80
CA ILE A 17 -5.87 6.12 5.37
C ILE A 17 -5.87 6.23 3.84
N ILE A 18 -4.79 5.81 3.17
CA ILE A 18 -4.71 5.79 1.70
C ILE A 18 -5.79 4.87 1.13
N ALA A 19 -6.00 3.68 1.69
CA ALA A 19 -7.01 2.75 1.21
C ALA A 19 -8.43 3.33 1.29
N ILE A 20 -8.78 3.99 2.41
CA ILE A 20 -10.08 4.65 2.57
C ILE A 20 -10.23 5.83 1.62
N GLY A 21 -9.19 6.66 1.46
CA GLY A 21 -9.18 7.75 0.50
C GLY A 21 -9.42 7.27 -0.92
N ARG A 22 -8.68 6.25 -1.37
CA ARG A 22 -8.84 5.65 -2.71
C ARG A 22 -10.20 5.01 -2.90
N LEU A 23 -10.74 4.32 -1.91
CA LEU A 23 -12.11 3.79 -1.99
C LEU A 23 -13.16 4.89 -2.21
N ARG A 24 -12.93 6.10 -1.69
CA ARG A 24 -13.84 7.24 -1.91
C ARG A 24 -13.70 7.83 -3.32
N THR A 25 -12.48 8.01 -3.80
CA THR A 25 -12.20 8.87 -4.98
C THR A 25 -11.69 8.15 -6.22
N ASP A 26 -11.08 6.97 -6.09
CA ASP A 26 -10.44 6.25 -7.20
C ASP A 26 -11.33 5.12 -7.73
N ASN A 27 -11.77 5.25 -8.98
CA ASN A 27 -12.64 4.26 -9.63
C ASN A 27 -11.96 2.90 -9.78
N LYS A 28 -10.65 2.85 -10.06
CA LYS A 28 -9.91 1.58 -10.18
C LYS A 28 -9.91 0.79 -8.87
N THR A 29 -9.74 1.49 -7.75
CA THR A 29 -9.82 0.89 -6.42
C THR A 29 -11.23 0.39 -6.10
N LYS A 30 -12.28 1.11 -6.48
CA LYS A 30 -13.68 0.67 -6.32
C LYS A 30 -13.93 -0.61 -7.11
N GLU A 31 -13.60 -0.62 -8.41
CA GLU A 31 -13.73 -1.80 -9.27
C GLU A 31 -12.95 -3.01 -8.73
N TYR A 32 -11.73 -2.80 -8.22
CA TYR A 32 -10.95 -3.88 -7.61
C TYR A 32 -11.63 -4.45 -6.37
N VAL A 33 -12.19 -3.60 -5.51
CA VAL A 33 -12.89 -4.06 -4.30
C VAL A 33 -14.19 -4.76 -4.66
N ASP A 34 -14.96 -4.25 -5.61
CA ASP A 34 -16.18 -4.90 -6.10
C ASP A 34 -15.87 -6.27 -6.71
N LYS A 35 -14.78 -6.38 -7.48
CA LYS A 35 -14.28 -7.67 -7.96
C LYS A 35 -13.94 -8.63 -6.81
N ARG A 36 -13.37 -8.15 -5.70
CA ARG A 36 -13.10 -9.01 -4.55
C ARG A 36 -14.38 -9.44 -3.85
N LEU A 37 -15.36 -8.55 -3.71
CA LEU A 37 -16.65 -8.87 -3.10
C LEU A 37 -17.42 -9.91 -3.93
N THR A 38 -17.44 -9.77 -5.25
CA THR A 38 -18.07 -10.73 -6.17
C THR A 38 -17.39 -12.10 -6.17
N GLN A 39 -16.11 -12.17 -5.81
CA GLN A 39 -15.38 -13.41 -5.58
C GLN A 39 -15.69 -14.08 -4.23
N GLY A 40 -16.62 -13.54 -3.44
CA GLY A 40 -17.02 -14.09 -2.14
C GLY A 40 -16.20 -13.60 -0.95
N HIS A 41 -15.31 -12.62 -1.13
CA HIS A 41 -14.61 -12.03 0.01
C HIS A 41 -15.53 -11.13 0.84
N THR A 42 -15.35 -11.16 2.16
CA THR A 42 -15.93 -10.14 3.04
C THR A 42 -15.31 -8.77 2.76
N LYS A 43 -16.01 -7.71 3.13
CA LYS A 43 -15.51 -6.32 3.01
C LYS A 43 -14.15 -6.11 3.69
N LEU A 44 -13.94 -6.75 4.84
CA LEU A 44 -12.67 -6.66 5.57
C LEU A 44 -11.54 -7.39 4.84
N GLU A 45 -11.81 -8.54 4.22
CA GLU A 45 -10.81 -9.25 3.41
C GLU A 45 -10.47 -8.49 2.14
N ALA A 46 -11.47 -7.92 1.45
CA ALA A 46 -11.25 -7.06 0.30
C ALA A 46 -10.37 -5.85 0.66
N LEU A 47 -10.64 -5.20 1.80
CA LEU A 47 -9.84 -4.08 2.30
C LEU A 47 -8.41 -4.51 2.67
N ARG A 48 -8.21 -5.68 3.28
CA ARG A 48 -6.86 -6.24 3.53
C ARG A 48 -6.10 -6.51 2.23
N CYS A 49 -6.78 -7.05 1.21
CA CYS A 49 -6.21 -7.23 -0.12
C CYS A 49 -5.82 -5.89 -0.77
N LEU A 50 -6.66 -4.87 -0.66
CA LEU A 50 -6.37 -3.52 -1.14
C LEU A 50 -5.16 -2.91 -0.43
N LYS A 51 -5.09 -2.99 0.91
CA LYS A 51 -3.94 -2.50 1.68
C LYS A 51 -2.63 -3.17 1.26
N ARG A 52 -2.63 -4.48 0.99
CA ARG A 52 -1.46 -5.21 0.48
C ARG A 52 -1.04 -4.74 -0.91
N TYR A 53 -1.99 -4.46 -1.79
CA TYR A 53 -1.72 -3.90 -3.11
C TYR A 53 -1.07 -2.51 -2.99
N ILE A 54 -1.64 -1.62 -2.17
CA ILE A 54 -1.10 -0.27 -1.92
C ILE A 54 0.31 -0.35 -1.33
N ALA A 55 0.55 -1.24 -0.35
CA ALA A 55 1.87 -1.42 0.24
C ALA A 55 2.93 -1.78 -0.81
N ARG A 56 2.57 -2.66 -1.76
CA ARG A 56 3.45 -3.04 -2.87
C ARG A 56 3.74 -1.86 -3.80
N GLU A 57 2.72 -1.09 -4.14
CA GLU A 57 2.86 0.11 -4.98
C GLU A 57 3.79 1.14 -4.32
N VAL A 58 3.53 1.47 -3.05
CA VAL A 58 4.35 2.41 -2.26
C VAL A 58 5.80 1.92 -2.17
N TYR A 59 6.02 0.62 -1.92
CA TYR A 59 7.36 0.05 -1.90
C TYR A 59 8.12 0.31 -3.20
N TYR A 60 7.50 0.08 -4.36
CA TYR A 60 8.18 0.31 -5.65
C TYR A 60 8.43 1.79 -5.94
N ILE A 61 7.53 2.68 -5.52
CA ILE A 61 7.74 4.14 -5.60
C ILE A 61 8.97 4.54 -4.77
N LEU A 62 9.02 4.13 -3.50
CA LEU A 62 10.12 4.44 -2.60
C LEU A 62 11.44 3.82 -3.08
N LYS A 63 11.41 2.56 -3.53
CA LYS A 63 12.59 1.88 -4.10
C LYS A 63 13.12 2.64 -5.31
N LYS A 64 12.26 3.02 -6.26
CA LYS A 64 12.66 3.80 -7.44
C LYS A 64 13.28 5.14 -7.04
N ARG A 65 12.67 5.84 -6.08
CA ARG A 65 13.17 7.13 -5.57
C ARG A 65 14.54 6.98 -4.90
N ASN A 66 14.72 5.95 -4.08
CA ASN A 66 16.00 5.69 -3.40
C ASN A 66 17.11 5.33 -4.38
N ASN A 67 16.81 4.51 -5.39
CA ASN A 67 17.77 4.19 -6.45
C ASN A 67 18.25 5.46 -7.18
N LEU A 68 17.33 6.38 -7.49
CA LEU A 68 17.66 7.66 -8.11
C LEU A 68 18.56 8.52 -7.21
N ILE A 69 18.22 8.65 -5.92
CA ILE A 69 19.03 9.41 -4.95
C ILE A 69 20.45 8.84 -4.87
N ASN A 70 20.57 7.52 -4.72
CA ASN A 70 21.87 6.85 -4.62
C ASN A 70 22.69 7.03 -5.90
N SER A 71 22.06 7.00 -7.09
CA SER A 71 22.78 7.22 -8.35
C SER A 71 23.36 8.63 -8.48
N ILE A 72 22.64 9.65 -7.99
CA ILE A 72 23.10 11.04 -7.99
C ILE A 72 24.26 11.23 -7.01
N GLN A 73 24.19 10.62 -5.83
CA GLN A 73 25.25 10.70 -4.81
C GLN A 73 26.56 10.03 -5.23
N ILE A 74 26.51 9.01 -6.11
CA ILE A 74 27.71 8.35 -6.64
C ILE A 74 28.37 9.18 -7.75
N ALA A 75 27.58 9.98 -8.48
CA ALA A 75 28.06 10.77 -9.61
C ALA A 75 28.57 12.18 -9.22
N ALA A 76 28.41 12.58 -7.96
CA ALA A 76 28.89 13.84 -7.39
C ALA A 76 30.20 13.61 -6.60
#